data_AF-A0A356U0G6-F1
#
_entry.id   AF-A0A356U0G6-F1
#
_cell.length_a   1.000
_cell.length_b   1.000
_cell.length_c   1.000
_cell.angle_alpha   90.00
_cell.angle_beta   90.00
_cell.angle_gamma   90.00
#
_symmetry.space_group_name_H-M   'P 1'
#
loop_
_entity.id
_entity.type
_entity.pdbx_description
1 polymer ?
#
loop_
_entity_poly.entity_id
_entity_poly.type
_entity_poly.pdbx_seq_one_letter_code
_entity_poly.pdbx_strand_id
1 'polypeptide(L)'
;WDMKNVVEKVRAFGSNRVMACERGASFGYNTLVTDFRGLSIMKDECACPVVFDATHSVQQPGGQGSKSGGQRQFAPLLARAAVS
;
A
#
# COMPACT_ATOMS: atom_id res chain seq x y z
N TRP A 1 -4.87 0.61 -10.80
CA TRP A 1 -6.08 0.43 -11.63
C TRP A 1 -7.12 -0.43 -10.91
N ASP A 2 -6.80 -1.63 -10.39
CA ASP A 2 -7.81 -2.53 -9.80
C ASP A 2 -8.57 -1.94 -8.59
N MET A 3 -7.89 -1.10 -7.79
CA MET A 3 -8.48 -0.42 -6.63
C MET A 3 -9.68 0.47 -6.97
N LYS A 4 -9.82 0.93 -8.23
CA LYS A 4 -10.98 1.71 -8.68
C LYS A 4 -12.29 0.96 -8.42
N ASN A 5 -12.34 -0.32 -8.76
CA ASN A 5 -13.51 -1.17 -8.56
C ASN A 5 -13.87 -1.31 -7.06
N VAL A 6 -12.86 -1.35 -6.18
CA VAL A 6 -13.08 -1.43 -4.72
C VAL A 6 -13.68 -0.12 -4.20
N VAL A 7 -13.16 1.01 -4.65
CA VAL A 7 -13.65 2.35 -4.27
C VAL A 7 -15.06 2.58 -4.80
N GLU A 8 -15.36 2.19 -6.04
CA GLU A 8 -16.69 2.30 -6.64
C GLU A 8 -17.74 1.49 -5.88
N LYS A 9 -17.39 0.30 -5.35
CA LYS A 9 -18.28 -0.46 -4.47
C LYS A 9 -18.65 0.33 -3.22
N VAL A 10 -17.68 0.96 -2.55
CA VAL A 10 -17.94 1.79 -1.35
C VAL A 10 -18.86 2.98 -1.70
N ARG A 11 -18.62 3.62 -2.85
CA ARG A 11 -19.46 4.72 -3.36
C ARG A 11 -20.88 4.28 -3.70
N ALA A 12 -21.06 3.08 -4.26
CA ALA A 12 -22.37 2.53 -4.60
C ALA A 12 -23.29 2.34 -3.36
N PHE A 13 -22.70 2.16 -2.18
CA PHE A 13 -23.43 2.15 -0.89
C PHE A 13 -23.59 3.54 -0.26
N GLY A 14 -23.31 4.62 -1.00
CA GLY A 14 -23.56 6.00 -0.59
C GLY A 14 -22.44 6.67 0.21
N SER A 15 -21.26 6.04 0.32
CA SER A 15 -20.12 6.64 1.04
C SER A 15 -19.03 7.12 0.10
N ASN A 16 -18.75 8.43 0.15
CA ASN A 16 -17.58 9.04 -0.48
C ASN A 16 -16.39 9.18 0.50
N ARG A 17 -16.55 8.74 1.76
CA ARG A 17 -15.52 8.78 2.79
C ARG A 17 -14.67 7.52 2.72
N VAL A 18 -13.77 7.48 1.75
CA VAL A 18 -12.91 6.34 1.45
C VAL A 18 -11.48 6.82 1.21
N MET A 19 -10.50 6.01 1.61
CA MET A 19 -9.08 6.23 1.33
C MET A 19 -8.49 4.93 0.79
N ALA A 20 -7.54 5.03 -0.14
CA ALA A 20 -6.78 3.89 -0.65
C ALA A 20 -5.41 3.83 0.05
N CYS A 21 -4.99 2.65 0.49
CA CYS A 21 -3.73 2.47 1.22
C CYS A 21 -2.78 1.55 0.47
N GLU A 22 -1.61 2.05 0.09
CA GLU A 22 -0.49 1.25 -0.41
C GLU A 22 0.28 0.63 0.75
N ARG A 23 0.60 -0.66 0.68
CA ARG A 23 1.28 -1.40 1.76
C ARG A 23 2.28 -2.46 1.29
N GLY A 24 2.73 -2.36 0.04
CA GLY A 24 3.60 -3.32 -0.64
C GLY A 24 2.83 -4.43 -1.36
N ALA A 25 3.38 -4.84 -2.50
CA ALA A 25 2.95 -5.99 -3.28
C ALA A 25 3.92 -7.16 -3.10
N SER A 26 3.41 -8.39 -3.19
CA SER A 26 4.23 -9.60 -3.11
C SER A 26 5.33 -9.60 -4.18
N PHE A 27 6.56 -9.87 -3.77
CA PHE A 27 7.71 -9.97 -4.66
C PHE A 27 8.48 -11.26 -4.39
N GLY A 28 8.02 -12.36 -5.00
CA GLY A 28 8.51 -13.70 -4.67
C GLY A 28 8.14 -14.12 -3.24
N TYR A 29 8.98 -14.96 -2.63
CA TYR A 29 8.72 -15.49 -1.30
C TYR A 29 9.14 -14.53 -0.20
N ASN A 30 8.25 -14.37 0.79
CA ASN A 30 8.51 -13.68 2.06
C ASN A 30 9.02 -12.23 1.93
N THR A 31 8.75 -11.58 0.79
CA THR A 31 9.24 -10.23 0.46
C THR A 31 8.12 -9.40 -0.16
N LEU A 32 8.13 -8.12 0.17
CA LEU A 32 7.27 -7.11 -0.44
C LEU A 32 8.13 -6.10 -1.21
N VAL A 33 7.59 -5.59 -2.32
CA VAL A 33 8.12 -4.45 -3.04
C VAL A 33 7.07 -3.35 -3.11
N THR A 34 7.49 -2.10 -2.97
CA THR A 34 6.63 -0.94 -3.21
C THR A 34 6.93 -0.37 -4.58
N ASP A 35 5.94 -0.40 -5.48
CA ASP A 35 6.00 0.32 -6.74
C ASP A 35 5.36 1.70 -6.56
N PHE A 36 6.20 2.73 -6.42
CA PHE A 36 5.74 4.10 -6.14
C PHE A 36 4.94 4.72 -7.29
N ARG A 37 5.01 4.18 -8.52
CA ARG A 37 4.10 4.58 -9.61
C ARG A 37 2.64 4.32 -9.23
N GLY A 38 2.40 3.30 -8.41
CA GLY A 38 1.10 2.92 -7.89
C GLY A 38 0.41 4.05 -7.10
N LEU A 39 1.16 4.92 -6.42
CA LEU A 39 0.58 6.05 -5.68
C LEU A 39 -0.08 7.05 -6.62
N SER A 40 0.59 7.43 -7.71
CA SER A 40 0.02 8.33 -8.73
C SER A 40 -1.16 7.67 -9.43
N ILE A 41 -1.01 6.42 -9.86
CA ILE A 41 -2.07 5.67 -10.53
C ILE A 41 -3.30 5.55 -9.62
N MET A 42 -3.14 5.24 -8.34
CA MET A 42 -4.28 5.17 -7.42
C MET A 42 -4.94 6.53 -7.22
N LYS A 43 -4.16 7.60 -7.12
CA LYS A 43 -4.69 8.96 -6.97
C LYS A 43 -5.56 9.35 -8.17
N ASP A 44 -5.07 9.08 -9.38
CA ASP A 44 -5.75 9.41 -10.64
C ASP A 44 -7.00 8.55 -10.85
N GLU A 45 -6.89 7.23 -10.63
CA GLU A 45 -7.97 6.27 -10.92
C GLU A 45 -9.06 6.22 -9.84
N CYS A 46 -8.70 6.41 -8.57
CA CYS A 46 -9.65 6.24 -7.46
C CYS A 46 -10.33 7.55 -7.06
N ALA A 47 -9.72 8.70 -7.36
CA ALA A 47 -10.21 10.03 -6.94
C ALA A 47 -10.55 10.09 -5.43
N CYS A 48 -9.68 9.53 -4.59
CA CYS A 48 -9.79 9.56 -3.13
C CYS A 48 -8.40 9.76 -2.50
N PRO A 49 -8.29 10.14 -1.22
CA PRO A 49 -6.99 10.24 -0.56
C PRO A 49 -6.24 8.91 -0.62
N VAL A 50 -4.97 8.99 -1.02
CA VAL A 50 -4.04 7.86 -1.02
C VAL A 50 -3.13 8.01 0.19
N VAL A 51 -2.99 6.94 0.95
CA VAL A 51 -2.09 6.84 2.10
C VAL A 51 -1.06 5.74 1.85
N PHE A 52 0.13 5.91 2.42
CA PHE A 52 1.20 4.92 2.32
C PHE A 52 1.52 4.34 3.69
N ASP A 53 1.39 3.02 3.82
CA ASP A 53 1.75 2.28 5.02
C ASP A 53 3.25 1.93 4.99
N ALA A 54 4.05 2.86 5.49
CA ALA A 54 5.50 2.69 5.53
C ALA A 54 5.96 1.52 6.42
N THR A 55 5.16 1.13 7.41
CA THR A 55 5.55 0.09 8.38
C THR A 55 5.33 -1.31 7.83
N HIS A 56 4.21 -1.57 7.18
CA HIS A 56 3.91 -2.86 6.58
C HIS A 56 4.59 -3.06 5.23
N SER A 57 4.92 -1.99 4.50
CA SER A 57 5.65 -2.08 3.23
C SER A 57 7.08 -2.63 3.38
N VAL A 58 7.64 -2.61 4.60
CA VAL A 58 8.95 -3.19 4.94
C VAL A 58 8.84 -4.53 5.69
N GLN A 59 7.64 -5.11 5.74
CA GLN A 59 7.41 -6.40 6.36
C GLN A 59 8.04 -7.52 5.52
N GLN A 60 8.48 -8.58 6.20
CA GLN A 60 8.84 -9.86 5.57
C GLN A 60 7.77 -10.89 5.95
N PRO A 61 6.73 -11.10 5.11
CA PRO A 61 5.62 -11.99 5.43
C PRO A 61 6.14 -13.41 5.72
N GLY A 62 5.85 -13.95 6.90
CA GLY A 62 6.35 -15.28 7.31
C GLY A 62 7.88 -15.39 7.45
N GLY A 63 8.61 -14.27 7.43
CA GLY A 63 10.08 -14.25 7.42
C GLY A 63 10.76 -14.77 8.71
N GLN A 64 10.00 -15.10 9.75
CA GLN A 64 10.49 -15.72 10.99
C GLN A 64 9.84 -17.10 11.24
N GLY A 65 9.35 -17.77 10.19
CA GLY A 65 8.69 -19.08 10.29
C GLY A 65 7.27 -18.99 10.85
N SER A 66 7.13 -18.77 12.16
CA SER A 66 5.83 -18.70 12.84
C SER A 66 5.20 -17.30 12.90
N LYS A 67 5.94 -16.27 12.50
CA LYS A 67 5.50 -14.87 12.51
C LYS A 67 6.17 -14.07 11.39
N SER A 68 5.60 -12.90 11.12
CA SER A 68 6.19 -11.97 10.16
C SER A 68 7.36 -11.21 10.78
N GLY A 69 8.43 -11.06 10.01
CA GLY A 69 9.55 -10.18 10.32
C GLY A 69 9.37 -8.80 9.67
N GLY A 70 10.42 -8.00 9.65
CA GLY A 70 10.43 -6.73 8.93
C GLY A 70 11.75 -6.00 9.05
N GLN A 71 11.99 -5.09 8.12
CA GLN A 71 13.21 -4.30 8.04
C GLN A 71 12.91 -2.84 8.41
N ARG A 72 12.62 -2.62 9.70
CA ARG A 72 12.16 -1.34 10.25
C ARG A 72 13.08 -0.16 9.88
N GLN A 73 14.37 -0.41 9.70
CA GLN A 73 15.35 0.60 9.27
C GLN A 73 14.98 1.28 7.93
N PHE A 74 14.20 0.63 7.07
CA PHE A 74 13.79 1.18 5.78
C PHE A 74 12.45 1.94 5.84
N ALA A 75 11.68 1.86 6.92
CA ALA A 75 10.39 2.55 7.00
C ALA A 75 10.51 4.09 6.82
N PRO A 76 11.48 4.79 7.46
CA PRO A 76 11.66 6.22 7.21
C PRO A 76 12.10 6.54 5.78
N LEU A 77 12.85 5.65 5.14
CA LEU A 77 13.31 5.83 3.76
C LEU A 77 12.14 5.73 2.78
N LEU A 78 11.32 4.69 2.89
CA LEU A 78 10.15 4.51 2.03
C LEU A 78 9.09 5.59 2.28
N ALA A 79 8.91 6.02 3.53
CA ALA A 79 8.00 7.13 3.84
C ALA A 79 8.40 8.42 3.11
N ARG A 80 9.70 8.73 3.02
CA ARG A 80 10.20 9.88 2.25
C ARG A 80 9.98 9.73 0.75
N ALA A 81 10.12 8.51 0.22
CA ALA A 81 9.84 8.25 -1.19
C ALA A 81 8.34 8.36 -1.52
N ALA A 82 7.44 8.16 -0.54
CA ALA A 82 5.99 8.25 -0.75
C ALA A 82 5.44 9.68 -0.78
N VAL A 83 6.14 10.65 -0.18
CA VAL A 83 5.69 12.06 -0.07
C VAL A 83 6.24 12.97 -1.17
N SER A 84 6.88 12.39 -2.20
CA SER A 84 7.50 13.11 -3.33
C SER A 84 6.50 13.64 -4.35
#